data_AF-A0A2E0Z937-F1
#
_entry.id   AF-A0A2E0Z937-F1
#
_cell.length_a   1.000
_cell.length_b   1.000
_cell.length_c   1.000
_cell.angle_alpha   90.00
_cell.angle_beta   90.00
_cell.angle_gamma   90.00
#
_symmetry.space_group_name_H-M   'P 1'
#
loop_
_entity.id
_entity.type
_entity.pdbx_description
1 polymer ?
#
loop_
_entity_poly.entity_id
_entity_poly.type
_entity_poly.pdbx_seq_one_letter_code
_entity_poly.pdbx_strand_id
1 'polypeptide(L)'
;MNETQTPSQDDKVVGALAHAAALLPLWGLVVPALIWSTQREKSEYIRQQSLQALAWQMLQVCLFFGGMMLYVGSFFLVFGTIFFLQEMPPDAPPPGFFLPFCIFGLIFLSFFVTIGVALYAAVRNLQGYTYTYPLIGQRVRAYLAK
;
A
#
# COMPACT_ATOMS: atom_id res chain seq x y z
N MET A 1 9.69 -0.11 32.33
CA MET A 1 9.57 1.10 31.49
C MET A 1 10.77 1.09 30.57
N ASN A 2 10.64 0.66 29.32
CA ASN A 2 11.77 0.60 28.40
C ASN A 2 12.20 2.03 28.08
N GLU A 3 13.46 2.35 28.36
CA GLU A 3 14.10 3.52 27.80
C GLU A 3 13.86 3.48 26.28
N THR A 4 13.29 4.54 25.72
CA THR A 4 13.27 4.73 24.26
C THR A 4 14.72 4.91 23.84
N GLN A 5 15.42 3.81 23.60
CA GLN A 5 16.73 3.81 22.98
C GLN A 5 16.60 4.62 21.70
N THR A 6 17.38 5.70 21.63
CA THR A 6 17.43 6.52 20.43
C THR A 6 17.87 5.61 19.29
N PRO A 7 17.11 5.52 18.18
CA PRO A 7 17.45 4.61 17.09
C PRO A 7 18.84 4.93 16.56
N SER A 8 19.65 3.89 16.37
CA SER A 8 20.97 4.01 15.77
C SER A 8 20.88 4.56 14.34
N GLN A 9 21.99 5.01 13.75
CA GLN A 9 21.98 5.42 12.35
C GLN A 9 21.61 4.25 11.42
N ASP A 10 22.06 3.04 11.75
CA ASP A 10 21.73 1.83 11.00
C ASP A 10 20.24 1.50 11.11
N ASP A 11 19.64 1.64 12.31
CA ASP A 11 18.20 1.43 12.53
C ASP A 11 17.36 2.36 11.66
N LYS A 12 17.76 3.64 11.56
CA LYS A 12 17.09 4.64 10.73
C LYS A 12 17.16 4.29 9.25
N VAL A 13 18.33 3.87 8.77
CA VAL A 13 18.54 3.48 7.38
C VAL A 13 17.76 2.20 7.05
N VAL A 14 17.83 1.18 7.91
CA VAL A 14 17.09 -0.09 7.74
C VAL A 14 15.58 0.14 7.77
N GLY A 15 15.09 0.96 8.71
CA GLY A 15 13.69 1.37 8.76
C GLY A 15 13.27 2.08 7.47
N ALA A 16 14.07 3.04 7.01
CA ALA A 16 13.80 3.75 5.76
C ALA A 16 13.77 2.82 4.54
N LEU A 17 14.70 1.86 4.45
CA LEU A 17 14.73 0.85 3.38
C LEU A 17 13.48 -0.02 3.37
N ALA A 18 13.00 -0.43 4.54
CA ALA A 18 11.75 -1.21 4.66
C ALA A 18 10.57 -0.48 4.01
N HIS A 19 10.46 0.84 4.22
CA HIS A 19 9.41 1.68 3.63
C HIS A 19 9.66 2.00 2.16
N ALA A 20 10.89 2.34 1.79
CA ALA A 20 11.27 2.71 0.42
C ALA A 20 11.07 1.57 -0.59
N ALA A 21 11.14 0.31 -0.13
CA ALA A 21 10.84 -0.86 -0.95
C ALA A 21 9.43 -0.83 -1.57
N ALA A 22 8.50 -0.01 -1.06
CA ALA A 22 7.20 0.21 -1.68
C ALA A 22 7.27 0.75 -3.12
N LEU A 23 8.42 1.31 -3.53
CA LEU A 23 8.68 1.70 -4.92
C LEU A 23 8.72 0.53 -5.90
N LEU A 24 8.93 -0.70 -5.41
CA LEU A 24 8.94 -1.92 -6.21
C LEU A 24 7.56 -2.56 -6.11
N PRO A 25 6.67 -2.42 -7.11
CA PRO A 25 5.33 -2.97 -7.01
C PRO A 25 5.40 -4.51 -6.90
N LEU A 26 4.58 -5.08 -6.01
CA LEU A 26 4.51 -6.51 -5.67
C LEU A 26 5.77 -7.06 -4.97
N TRP A 27 6.96 -6.77 -5.49
CA TRP A 27 8.25 -7.22 -4.96
C TRP A 27 8.70 -6.47 -3.71
N GLY A 28 8.17 -5.27 -3.49
CA GLY A 28 8.49 -4.43 -2.35
C GLY A 28 8.33 -5.17 -1.03
N LEU A 29 7.34 -6.06 -0.94
CA LEU A 29 6.99 -6.86 0.25
C LEU A 29 8.14 -7.71 0.78
N VAL A 30 9.05 -8.13 -0.12
CA VAL A 30 10.16 -9.02 0.22
C VAL A 30 11.11 -8.31 1.19
N VAL A 31 11.40 -7.04 0.96
CA VAL A 31 12.37 -6.27 1.77
C VAL A 31 11.92 -6.12 3.23
N PRO A 32 10.75 -5.56 3.56
CA PRO A 32 10.32 -5.45 4.95
C PRO A 32 10.05 -6.82 5.59
N ALA A 33 9.65 -7.84 4.83
CA ALA A 33 9.51 -9.21 5.35
C ALA A 33 10.86 -9.80 5.77
N LEU A 34 11.90 -9.66 4.93
CA LEU A 34 13.25 -10.11 5.25
C LEU A 34 13.84 -9.33 6.42
N ILE A 35 13.70 -8.00 6.44
CA ILE A 35 14.15 -7.15 7.55
C ILE A 35 13.45 -7.57 8.85
N TRP A 36 12.13 -7.72 8.83
CA TRP A 36 11.38 -8.19 9.99
C TRP A 36 11.86 -9.57 10.45
N SER A 37 12.04 -10.53 9.54
CA SER A 37 12.47 -11.89 9.92
C SER A 37 13.90 -11.95 10.47
N THR A 38 14.79 -11.06 10.05
CA THR A 38 16.23 -11.15 10.37
C THR A 38 16.70 -10.14 11.42
N GLN A 39 15.98 -9.02 11.59
CA GLN A 39 16.43 -7.90 12.43
C GLN A 39 15.45 -7.50 13.53
N ARG A 40 14.24 -8.05 13.59
CA ARG A 40 13.22 -7.68 14.61
C ARG A 40 13.67 -7.86 16.06
N GLU A 41 14.57 -8.79 16.33
CA GLU A 41 15.05 -9.10 17.70
C GLU A 41 16.23 -8.21 18.10
N LYS A 42 16.85 -7.52 17.14
CA LYS A 42 18.02 -6.66 17.36
C LYS A 42 17.62 -5.24 17.76
N SER A 43 16.47 -4.76 17.30
CA SER A 43 15.98 -3.41 17.58
C SER A 43 14.46 -3.36 17.61
N GLU A 44 13.91 -2.82 18.69
CA GLU A 44 12.49 -2.51 18.85
C GLU A 44 12.00 -1.50 17.79
N TYR A 45 12.87 -0.57 17.38
CA TYR A 45 12.58 0.37 16.31
C TYR A 45 12.39 -0.36 14.98
N ILE A 46 13.37 -1.19 14.60
CA ILE A 46 13.31 -1.97 13.35
C ILE A 46 12.12 -2.91 13.36
N ARG A 47 11.84 -3.56 14.50
CA ARG A 47 10.64 -4.36 14.72
C ARG A 47 9.41 -3.56 14.28
N GLN A 48 9.12 -2.44 14.95
CA GLN A 48 7.91 -1.67 14.66
C GLN A 48 7.86 -1.13 13.21
N GLN A 49 8.96 -0.64 12.66
CA GLN A 49 8.96 -0.01 11.33
C GLN A 49 8.85 -1.04 10.20
N SER A 50 9.57 -2.16 10.28
CA SER A 50 9.51 -3.20 9.25
C SER A 50 8.15 -3.89 9.19
N LEU A 51 7.48 -4.16 10.32
CA LEU A 51 6.12 -4.73 10.29
C LEU A 51 5.09 -3.73 9.76
N GLN A 52 5.23 -2.44 10.10
CA GLN A 52 4.36 -1.40 9.56
C GLN A 52 4.54 -1.23 8.05
N ALA A 53 5.78 -1.25 7.56
CA ALA A 53 6.08 -1.22 6.13
C ALA A 53 5.49 -2.45 5.41
N LEU A 54 5.66 -3.65 5.97
CA LEU A 54 5.10 -4.88 5.44
C LEU A 54 3.58 -4.82 5.34
N ALA A 55 2.90 -4.42 6.42
CA ALA A 55 1.45 -4.28 6.44
C ALA A 55 0.94 -3.22 5.45
N TRP A 56 1.70 -2.12 5.25
CA TRP A 56 1.34 -1.08 4.28
C TRP A 56 1.44 -1.58 2.85
N GLN A 57 2.50 -2.31 2.53
CA GLN A 57 2.68 -2.89 1.20
C GLN A 57 1.68 -4.02 0.94
N MET A 58 1.27 -4.78 1.97
CA MET A 58 0.16 -5.73 1.85
C MET A 58 -1.15 -5.03 1.49
N LEU A 59 -1.43 -3.88 2.13
CA LEU A 59 -2.58 -3.05 1.79
C LEU A 59 -2.50 -2.56 0.33
N GLN A 60 -1.33 -2.13 -0.14
CA GLN A 60 -1.13 -1.73 -1.55
C GLN A 60 -1.47 -2.88 -2.51
N VAL A 61 -1.00 -4.09 -2.22
CA VAL A 61 -1.29 -5.28 -3.03
C VAL A 61 -2.80 -5.58 -3.04
N CYS A 62 -3.47 -5.50 -1.88
CA CYS A 62 -4.92 -5.68 -1.79
C CYS A 62 -5.69 -4.61 -2.58
N LEU A 63 -5.27 -3.34 -2.50
CA LEU A 63 -5.89 -2.25 -3.26
C LEU A 63 -5.71 -2.44 -4.77
N PHE A 64 -4.52 -2.87 -5.19
CA PHE A 64 -4.24 -3.15 -6.60
C PHE A 64 -5.13 -4.29 -7.13
N PHE A 65 -5.13 -5.45 -6.48
CA PHE A 65 -5.94 -6.59 -6.94
C PHE A 65 -7.44 -6.31 -6.83
N GLY A 66 -7.91 -5.69 -5.74
CA GLY A 66 -9.31 -5.29 -5.61
C GLY A 66 -9.72 -4.27 -6.68
N GLY A 67 -8.87 -3.30 -6.95
CA GLY A 67 -9.05 -2.36 -8.04
C GLY A 67 -9.10 -3.04 -9.40
N MET A 68 -8.19 -3.97 -9.67
CA MET A 68 -8.18 -4.75 -10.92
C MET A 68 -9.43 -5.61 -11.10
N MET A 69 -9.97 -6.19 -10.02
CA MET A 69 -11.24 -6.91 -10.07
C MET A 69 -12.40 -5.97 -10.45
N LEU A 70 -12.45 -4.77 -9.87
CA LEU A 70 -13.45 -3.76 -10.23
C LEU A 70 -13.28 -3.28 -11.68
N TYR A 71 -12.04 -3.10 -12.12
CA TYR A 71 -11.71 -2.70 -13.49
C TYR A 71 -12.19 -3.74 -14.49
N VAL A 72 -11.83 -5.01 -14.31
CA VAL A 72 -12.29 -6.11 -15.17
C VAL A 72 -13.82 -6.25 -15.10
N GLY A 73 -14.40 -6.17 -13.90
CA GLY A 73 -15.86 -6.20 -13.70
C GLY A 73 -16.60 -5.10 -14.45
N SER A 74 -16.01 -3.91 -14.54
CA SER A 74 -16.61 -2.79 -15.28
C SER A 74 -16.70 -3.04 -16.78
N PHE A 75 -15.76 -3.78 -17.38
CA PHE A 75 -15.89 -4.20 -18.78
C PHE A 75 -17.04 -5.18 -18.97
N PHE A 76 -17.22 -6.15 -18.07
CA PHE A 76 -18.37 -7.05 -18.14
C PHE A 76 -19.70 -6.31 -18.06
N LEU A 77 -19.79 -5.27 -17.22
CA LEU A 77 -20.97 -4.40 -17.16
C LEU A 77 -21.19 -3.66 -18.49
N VAL A 78 -20.16 -2.97 -19.01
CA VAL A 78 -20.27 -2.20 -20.26
C VAL A 78 -20.61 -3.10 -21.44
N PHE A 79 -19.89 -4.20 -21.65
CA PHE A 79 -20.20 -5.15 -22.72
C PHE A 79 -21.57 -5.79 -22.53
N GLY A 80 -21.97 -6.10 -21.29
CA GLY A 80 -23.31 -6.57 -20.98
C GLY A 80 -24.39 -5.60 -21.50
N THR A 81 -24.23 -4.30 -21.33
CA THR A 81 -25.20 -3.32 -21.86
C THR A 81 -25.32 -3.38 -23.38
N ILE A 82 -24.23 -3.62 -24.10
CA ILE A 82 -24.23 -3.72 -25.57
C ILE A 82 -25.01 -4.95 -26.04
N PHE A 83 -24.85 -6.09 -25.36
CA PHE A 83 -25.49 -7.35 -25.77
C PHE A 83 -26.94 -7.49 -25.31
N PHE A 84 -27.31 -6.87 -24.17
CA PHE A 84 -28.61 -7.11 -23.52
C PHE A 84 -29.58 -5.94 -23.61
N LEU A 85 -29.15 -4.73 -24.00
CA LEU A 85 -30.07 -3.60 -24.23
C LEU A 85 -30.37 -3.48 -25.72
N GLN A 86 -31.62 -3.78 -26.10
CA GLN A 86 -32.07 -3.77 -27.51
C GLN A 86 -32.26 -2.37 -28.09
N GLU A 87 -32.44 -1.34 -27.25
CA GLU A 87 -32.65 0.03 -27.67
C GLU A 87 -31.50 0.92 -27.20
N MET A 88 -30.55 1.18 -28.09
CA MET A 88 -29.53 2.20 -27.90
C MET A 88 -29.49 3.13 -29.11
N PRO A 89 -29.43 4.46 -28.91
CA PRO A 89 -29.21 5.39 -30.01
C PRO A 89 -27.87 5.08 -30.70
N PRO A 90 -27.80 5.11 -32.04
CA PRO A 90 -26.60 4.71 -32.79
C PRO A 90 -25.37 5.58 -32.50
N ASP A 91 -25.57 6.84 -32.11
CA ASP A 91 -24.50 7.81 -31.86
C ASP A 91 -24.20 8.00 -30.36
N ALA A 92 -24.87 7.28 -29.47
CA ALA A 92 -24.67 7.38 -28.03
C ALA A 92 -23.68 6.30 -27.53
N PRO A 93 -22.75 6.64 -26.62
CA PRO A 93 -21.93 5.62 -25.99
C PRO A 93 -22.78 4.69 -25.13
N PRO A 94 -22.41 3.40 -25.00
CA PRO A 94 -23.11 2.48 -24.12
C PRO A 94 -23.18 3.00 -22.68
N PRO A 95 -24.26 2.74 -21.93
CA PRO A 95 -24.34 3.10 -20.52
C PRO A 95 -23.12 2.57 -19.75
N GLY A 96 -22.49 3.45 -18.98
CA GLY A 96 -21.29 3.11 -18.20
C GLY A 96 -19.98 3.09 -19.01
N PHE A 97 -19.96 3.53 -20.27
CA PHE A 97 -18.74 3.58 -21.11
C PHE A 97 -17.50 4.18 -20.41
N PHE A 98 -17.68 5.23 -19.61
CA PHE A 98 -16.58 5.88 -18.88
C PHE A 98 -16.15 5.16 -17.59
N LEU A 99 -16.90 4.17 -17.12
CA LEU A 99 -16.68 3.50 -15.83
C LEU A 99 -15.29 2.83 -15.74
N PRO A 100 -14.79 2.07 -16.74
CA PRO A 100 -13.45 1.50 -16.67
C PRO A 100 -12.35 2.57 -16.56
N PHE A 101 -12.51 3.71 -17.24
CA PHE A 101 -11.56 4.83 -17.18
C PHE A 101 -11.53 5.48 -15.80
N CYS A 102 -12.70 5.71 -15.20
CA CYS A 102 -12.81 6.22 -13.84
C CYS A 102 -12.15 5.27 -12.84
N ILE A 103 -12.41 3.97 -12.94
CA ILE A 103 -11.82 2.96 -12.05
C ILE A 103 -10.30 2.90 -12.24
N PHE A 104 -9.82 2.89 -13.49
CA PHE A 104 -8.39 2.90 -13.78
C PHE A 104 -7.72 4.16 -13.21
N GLY A 105 -8.34 5.33 -13.36
CA GLY A 105 -7.89 6.58 -12.75
C GLY A 105 -7.80 6.50 -11.23
N LEU A 106 -8.77 5.86 -10.58
CA LEU A 106 -8.75 5.64 -9.12
C LEU A 106 -7.66 4.67 -8.69
N ILE A 107 -7.42 3.58 -9.43
CA ILE A 107 -6.31 2.65 -9.18
C ILE A 107 -4.98 3.40 -9.26
N PHE A 108 -4.79 4.17 -10.33
CA PHE A 108 -3.58 4.96 -10.54
C PHE A 108 -3.39 5.98 -9.41
N LEU A 109 -4.42 6.75 -9.08
CA LEU A 109 -4.36 7.70 -7.95
C LEU A 109 -4.01 6.99 -6.63
N SER A 110 -4.62 5.85 -6.36
CA SER A 110 -4.34 5.06 -5.14
C SER A 110 -2.88 4.60 -5.09
N PHE A 111 -2.29 4.26 -6.23
CA PHE A 111 -0.89 3.84 -6.33
C PHE A 111 0.07 4.98 -5.99
N PHE A 112 -0.12 6.18 -6.55
CA PHE A 112 0.73 7.33 -6.22
C PHE A 112 0.56 7.78 -4.76
N VAL A 113 -0.67 7.80 -4.26
CA VAL A 113 -0.92 8.16 -2.86
C VAL A 113 -0.24 7.18 -1.92
N THR A 114 -0.37 5.87 -2.16
CA THR A 114 0.21 4.87 -1.25
C THR A 114 1.73 4.84 -1.29
N ILE A 115 2.35 5.01 -2.46
CA ILE A 115 3.81 5.19 -2.59
C ILE A 115 4.25 6.49 -1.91
N GLY A 116 3.56 7.60 -2.15
CA GLY A 116 3.91 8.89 -1.54
C GLY A 116 3.92 8.83 -0.01
N VAL A 117 2.92 8.17 0.59
CA VAL A 117 2.87 7.95 2.04
C VAL A 117 4.00 7.02 2.53
N ALA A 118 4.36 6.00 1.75
CA ALA A 118 5.48 5.12 2.09
C ALA A 118 6.84 5.84 2.00
N LEU A 119 7.05 6.68 0.99
CA LEU A 119 8.25 7.51 0.87
C LEU A 119 8.32 8.55 1.99
N TYR A 120 7.19 9.16 2.35
CA TYR A 120 7.13 10.03 3.52
C TYR A 120 7.54 9.27 4.79
N ALA A 121 7.04 8.06 5.00
CA ALA A 121 7.45 7.20 6.10
C ALA A 121 8.97 6.90 6.08
N ALA A 122 9.53 6.62 4.91
CA ALA A 122 10.97 6.39 4.73
C ALA A 122 11.80 7.63 5.13
N VAL A 123 11.41 8.82 4.68
CA VAL A 123 12.06 10.09 5.05
C VAL A 123 11.95 10.34 6.56
N ARG A 124 10.80 10.08 7.16
CA ARG A 124 10.61 10.21 8.62
C ARG A 124 11.51 9.26 9.40
N ASN A 125 11.75 8.05 8.89
CA ASN A 125 12.69 7.11 9.48
C ASN A 125 14.14 7.62 9.40
N LEU A 126 14.57 8.16 8.25
CA LEU A 126 15.90 8.77 8.12
C LEU A 126 16.11 9.93 9.11
N GLN A 127 15.06 10.69 9.41
CA GLN A 127 15.08 11.76 10.42
C GLN A 127 15.10 11.22 11.87
N GLY A 128 14.96 9.92 12.08
CA GLY A 128 14.92 9.30 13.40
C GLY A 128 13.55 9.34 14.08
N TYR A 129 12.49 9.73 13.38
CA TYR A 129 11.13 9.67 13.93
C TYR A 129 10.56 8.26 13.77
N THR A 130 9.89 7.77 14.81
CA THR A 130 9.07 6.56 14.72
C THR A 130 7.81 6.88 13.92
N TYR A 131 7.76 6.45 12.67
CA TYR A 131 6.58 6.67 11.84
C TYR A 131 5.45 5.70 12.23
N THR A 132 4.21 6.14 12.09
CA THR A 132 3.03 5.28 12.25
C THR A 132 2.02 5.57 11.16
N TYR A 133 1.67 4.54 10.38
CA TYR A 133 0.63 4.69 9.37
C TYR A 133 -0.74 4.95 10.02
N PRO A 134 -1.51 5.96 9.56
CA PRO A 134 -2.81 6.28 10.15
C PRO A 134 -3.80 5.11 10.13
N LEU A 135 -3.87 4.36 9.02
CA LEU A 135 -4.89 3.32 8.81
C LEU A 135 -4.56 1.97 9.47
N ILE A 136 -3.28 1.59 9.47
CA ILE A 136 -2.84 0.24 9.87
C ILE A 136 -1.89 0.26 11.07
N GLY A 137 -1.24 1.38 11.35
CA GLY A 137 -0.17 1.45 12.34
C GLY A 137 -0.66 1.20 13.76
N GLN A 138 -1.89 1.60 14.09
CA GLN A 138 -2.49 1.27 15.39
C GLN A 138 -2.68 -0.25 15.58
N ARG A 139 -3.15 -0.95 14.55
CA ARG A 139 -3.34 -2.42 14.60
C ARG A 139 -1.99 -3.14 14.72
N VAL A 140 -0.98 -2.67 13.99
CA VAL A 140 0.38 -3.22 14.08
C VAL A 140 0.95 -3.03 15.49
N ARG A 141 0.85 -1.83 16.07
CA ARG A 141 1.32 -1.58 17.44
C ARG A 141 0.57 -2.42 18.48
N ALA A 142 -0.75 -2.56 18.33
CA ALA A 142 -1.55 -3.40 19.22
C ALA A 142 -1.17 -4.89 19.11
N TYR A 143 -0.79 -5.37 17.92
CA TYR A 143 -0.28 -6.73 17.72
C TYR A 143 1.09 -6.92 18.41
N LEU A 144 1.98 -5.93 18.33
CA LEU A 144 3.32 -5.98 18.94
C LEU A 144 3.34 -5.78 20.46
N ALA A 145 2.26 -5.25 21.03
CA ALA A 145 2.12 -5.05 22.47
C ALA A 145 1.64 -6.31 23.21
N LYS A 146 1.26 -7.36 22.46
CA LYS A 146 0.91 -8.68 22.99
C LYS A 146 2.15 -9.55 23.10
#